data_AF-A0AAV8XRL5-F1
#
_entry.id   AF-A0AAV8XRL5-F1
#
_cell.length_a   1.000
_cell.length_b   1.000
_cell.length_c   1.000
_cell.angle_alpha   90.00
_cell.angle_beta   90.00
_cell.angle_gamma   90.00
#
_symmetry.space_group_name_H-M   'P 1'
#
loop_
_entity.id
_entity.type
_entity.pdbx_description
1 polymer ?
#
loop_
_entity_poly.entity_id
_entity_poly.type
_entity_poly.pdbx_seq_one_letter_code
_entity_poly.pdbx_strand_id
1 'polypeptide(L)'
;MAPIFFDYKRTPLSLKKANIALDNFNTYLKQLGSIYAAGDSVTIADFQLVTATMCLEAIDFDISPYPLVEKWYNNYKKQYPQLWKIVEGGMKEISEFEKNPPDLSHMDHPIHPIRK
;
A
#
# COMPACT_ATOMS: atom_id res chain seq x y z
N MET A 1 -11.98 -13.01 -0.86
CA MET A 1 -11.79 -12.41 -2.19
C MET A 1 -11.15 -11.04 -1.99
N ALA A 2 -10.05 -10.71 -2.69
CA ALA A 2 -9.31 -9.47 -2.44
C ALA A 2 -10.11 -8.23 -2.95
N PRO A 3 -10.10 -7.10 -2.23
CA PRO A 3 -10.85 -5.89 -2.64
C PRO A 3 -10.54 -5.40 -4.06
N ILE A 4 -9.33 -5.62 -4.55
CA ILE A 4 -8.87 -5.22 -5.90
C ILE A 4 -9.67 -5.88 -7.04
N PHE A 5 -10.32 -7.02 -6.79
CA PHE A 5 -11.13 -7.72 -7.80
C PHE A 5 -12.46 -7.03 -8.11
N PHE A 6 -12.97 -6.22 -7.19
CA PHE A 6 -14.28 -5.57 -7.33
C PHE A 6 -14.18 -4.24 -8.08
N ASP A 7 -15.30 -3.76 -8.63
CA ASP A 7 -15.41 -2.52 -9.41
C ASP A 7 -15.51 -1.26 -8.52
N TYR A 8 -14.63 -1.15 -7.53
CA TYR A 8 -14.53 0.05 -6.71
C TYR A 8 -13.97 1.21 -7.55
N LYS A 9 -14.74 2.30 -7.64
CA LYS A 9 -14.33 3.47 -8.42
C LYS A 9 -13.19 4.24 -7.74
N ARG A 10 -12.13 4.49 -8.51
CA ARG A 10 -11.10 5.49 -8.17
C ARG A 10 -11.67 6.88 -8.40
N THR A 11 -11.97 7.58 -7.31
CA THR A 11 -12.59 8.92 -7.33
C THR A 11 -11.63 9.99 -6.83
N PRO A 12 -11.85 11.27 -7.18
CA PRO A 12 -11.07 12.38 -6.61
C PRO A 12 -11.06 12.41 -5.07
N LEU A 13 -12.20 12.06 -4.44
CA LEU A 13 -12.29 11.96 -2.98
C LEU A 13 -11.43 10.82 -2.43
N SER A 14 -11.44 9.64 -3.05
CA SER A 14 -10.59 8.51 -2.61
C SER A 14 -9.10 8.83 -2.75
N LEU A 15 -8.71 9.51 -3.84
CA LEU A 15 -7.35 9.99 -4.04
C LEU A 15 -6.95 11.01 -2.96
N LYS A 16 -7.85 11.96 -2.65
CA LYS A 16 -7.61 12.95 -1.58
C LYS A 16 -7.40 12.27 -0.23
N LYS A 17 -8.17 11.22 0.09
CA LYS A 17 -8.01 10.44 1.34
C LYS A 17 -6.66 9.73 1.41
N ALA A 18 -6.23 9.09 0.32
CA ALA A 18 -4.92 8.45 0.25
C ALA A 18 -3.79 9.47 0.46
N ASN A 19 -3.87 10.62 -0.21
CA ASN A 19 -2.91 11.71 -0.04
C ASN A 19 -2.87 12.27 1.39
N ILE A 20 -4.02 12.45 2.03
CA ILE A 20 -4.07 12.88 3.46
C ILE A 20 -3.37 11.85 4.36
N ALA A 21 -3.57 10.56 4.10
CA ALA A 21 -2.93 9.52 4.92
C ALA A 21 -1.41 9.53 4.77
N LEU A 22 -0.91 9.66 3.54
CA LEU A 22 0.53 9.76 3.26
C LEU A 22 1.14 11.05 3.83
N ASP A 23 0.44 12.18 3.74
CA ASP A 23 0.89 13.46 4.30
C ASP A 23 0.98 13.42 5.83
N ASN A 24 -0.03 12.83 6.49
CA ASN A 24 -0.01 12.61 7.93
C ASN A 24 1.13 11.69 8.34
N PHE A 25 1.35 10.58 7.63
CA PHE A 25 2.43 9.65 7.96
C PHE A 25 3.82 10.29 7.76
N ASN A 26 4.01 11.01 6.65
CA ASN A 26 5.22 11.80 6.41
C ASN A 26 5.45 12.84 7.53
N THR A 27 4.38 13.48 8.02
CA THR A 27 4.43 14.40 9.16
C THR A 27 4.83 13.69 10.46
N TYR A 28 4.30 12.50 10.74
CA TYR A 28 4.67 11.74 11.94
C TYR A 28 6.13 11.31 11.92
N LEU A 29 6.65 10.80 10.79
CA LEU A 29 8.07 10.48 10.64
C LEU A 29 8.95 11.70 10.86
N LYS A 30 8.53 12.87 10.35
CA LYS A 30 9.25 14.14 10.57
C LYS A 30 9.28 14.54 12.04
N GLN A 31 8.14 14.47 12.74
CA GLN A 31 8.01 14.89 14.14
C GLN A 31 8.75 13.94 15.09
N LEU A 32 8.67 12.64 14.83
CA LEU A 32 9.35 11.63 15.62
C LEU A 32 10.87 11.66 15.40
N GLY A 33 11.31 12.02 14.19
CA GLY A 33 12.73 12.11 13.82
C GLY A 33 13.42 10.74 13.76
N SER A 34 12.66 9.66 13.80
CA SER A 34 13.14 8.28 13.83
C SER A 34 13.33 7.67 12.45
N ILE A 35 13.99 6.51 12.42
CA ILE A 35 14.20 5.74 11.19
C ILE A 35 12.94 4.97 10.77
N TYR A 36 12.20 4.42 11.73
CA TYR A 36 11.00 3.59 11.53
C TYR A 36 9.76 4.22 12.15
N ALA A 37 8.59 3.64 11.90
CA ALA A 37 7.29 4.24 12.20
C ALA A 37 7.06 4.55 13.69
N ALA A 38 7.77 3.86 14.58
CA ALA A 38 7.62 4.02 16.04
C ALA A 38 8.96 4.11 16.80
N GLY A 39 10.08 4.34 16.11
CA GLY A 39 11.41 4.45 16.73
C GLY A 39 12.55 4.10 15.78
N ASP A 40 13.75 3.90 16.30
CA ASP A 40 14.96 3.64 15.50
C ASP A 40 15.18 2.15 15.17
N SER A 41 14.27 1.29 15.61
CA SER A 41 14.24 -0.13 15.28
C SER A 41 12.85 -0.51 14.75
N VAL A 42 12.80 -1.51 13.87
CA VAL A 42 11.54 -2.02 13.33
C VAL A 42 10.64 -2.54 14.45
N THR A 43 9.35 -2.21 14.35
CA THR A 43 8.29 -2.68 15.23
C THR A 43 7.16 -3.33 14.43
N ILE A 44 6.17 -3.89 15.13
CA ILE A 44 4.96 -4.41 14.47
C ILE A 44 4.18 -3.34 13.70
N ALA A 45 4.35 -2.05 14.03
CA ALA A 45 3.72 -0.95 13.30
C ALA A 45 4.23 -0.87 11.85
N ASP A 46 5.54 -1.11 11.65
CA ASP A 46 6.16 -1.06 10.32
C ASP A 46 5.60 -2.14 9.41
N PHE A 47 5.30 -3.34 9.91
CA PHE A 47 4.79 -4.44 9.08
C PHE A 47 3.46 -4.05 8.42
N GLN A 48 2.52 -3.49 9.20
CA GLN A 48 1.23 -3.08 8.66
C GLN A 48 1.36 -1.92 7.69
N LEU A 49 2.16 -0.90 8.06
CA LEU A 49 2.36 0.26 7.20
C LEU A 49 3.07 -0.11 5.89
N VAL A 50 4.08 -1.00 5.94
CA VAL A 50 4.82 -1.46 4.75
C VAL A 50 3.89 -2.17 3.80
N THR A 51 3.03 -3.08 4.30
CA THR A 51 2.06 -3.77 3.44
C THR A 51 1.02 -2.81 2.83
N ALA A 52 0.59 -1.78 3.58
CA ALA A 52 -0.31 -0.77 3.04
C ALA A 52 0.35 0.10 1.96
N THR A 53 1.60 0.55 2.18
CA THR A 53 2.38 1.30 1.19
C THR A 53 2.73 0.43 -0.03
N MET A 54 2.97 -0.86 0.17
CA MET A 54 3.19 -1.80 -0.93
C MET A 54 1.99 -1.88 -1.87
N CYS A 55 0.75 -1.84 -1.37
CA CYS A 55 -0.43 -1.81 -2.24
C CYS A 55 -0.44 -0.59 -3.18
N LEU A 56 0.18 0.53 -2.77
CA LEU A 56 0.34 1.71 -3.63
C LEU A 56 1.40 1.46 -4.70
N GLU A 57 2.55 0.87 -4.34
CA GLU A 57 3.58 0.48 -5.31
C GLU A 57 3.06 -0.54 -6.32
N ALA A 58 2.25 -1.51 -5.89
CA ALA A 58 1.70 -2.56 -6.75
C ALA A 58 0.85 -2.02 -7.91
N ILE A 59 0.26 -0.83 -7.74
CA ILE A 59 -0.55 -0.12 -8.75
C ILE A 59 0.18 1.07 -9.38
N ASP A 60 1.51 1.14 -9.25
CA ASP A 60 2.36 2.20 -9.79
C ASP A 60 2.00 3.61 -9.27
N PHE A 61 1.49 3.72 -8.03
CA PHE A 61 1.20 5.01 -7.40
C PHE A 61 2.49 5.73 -6.98
N ASP A 62 2.64 6.99 -7.41
CA ASP A 62 3.81 7.81 -7.09
C ASP A 62 3.78 8.31 -5.63
N ILE A 63 4.71 7.80 -4.81
CA ILE A 63 4.91 8.24 -3.43
C ILE A 63 6.07 9.23 -3.25
N SER A 64 6.76 9.63 -4.32
CA SER A 64 7.87 10.59 -4.28
C SER A 64 7.51 11.96 -3.67
N PRO A 65 6.24 12.46 -3.70
CA PRO A 65 5.86 13.66 -2.96
C PRO A 65 5.98 13.53 -1.42
N TYR A 66 6.16 12.32 -0.90
CA TYR A 66 6.24 12.01 0.54
C TYR A 66 7.64 11.45 0.88
N PRO A 67 8.71 12.27 0.85
CA PRO A 67 10.09 11.80 0.84
C PRO A 67 10.51 11.02 2.09
N LEU A 68 9.91 11.28 3.26
CA LEU A 68 10.21 10.49 4.46
C LEU A 68 9.55 9.13 4.42
N VAL A 69 8.35 9.03 3.84
CA VAL A 69 7.67 7.76 3.60
C VAL A 69 8.45 6.95 2.57
N GLU A 70 8.85 7.55 1.45
CA GLU A 70 9.67 6.89 0.44
C GLU A 70 10.99 6.37 1.03
N LYS A 71 11.69 7.21 1.81
CA LYS A 71 12.95 6.83 2.48
C LYS A 71 12.73 5.70 3.48
N TRP A 72 11.72 5.78 4.34
CA TRP A 72 11.37 4.74 5.31
C TRP A 72 11.09 3.41 4.62
N TYR A 73 10.27 3.43 3.57
CA TYR A 73 9.85 2.25 2.84
C TYR A 73 11.05 1.58 2.14
N ASN A 74 11.87 2.36 1.43
CA ASN A 74 13.07 1.86 0.77
C ASN A 74 14.14 1.35 1.77
N ASN A 75 14.28 2.00 2.92
CA ASN A 75 15.13 1.52 4.00
C ASN A 75 14.66 0.15 4.51
N TYR A 76 13.36 -0.04 4.73
CA TYR A 76 12.81 -1.32 5.16
C TYR A 76 13.16 -2.45 4.17
N LYS A 77 12.95 -2.23 2.86
CA LYS A 77 13.31 -3.19 1.81
C LYS A 77 14.78 -3.60 1.87
N LYS A 78 15.66 -2.61 2.02
CA LYS A 78 17.12 -2.80 2.02
C LYS A 78 17.63 -3.48 3.29
N GLN A 79 17.13 -3.08 4.46
CA GLN A 79 17.64 -3.55 5.75
C GLN A 79 17.02 -4.88 6.17
N TYR A 80 15.80 -5.20 5.73
CA TYR A 80 15.09 -6.43 6.07
C TYR A 80 14.66 -7.22 4.82
N PRO A 81 15.60 -7.62 3.95
CA PRO A 81 15.27 -8.26 2.67
C PRO A 81 14.49 -9.57 2.83
N GLN A 82 14.69 -10.31 3.93
CA GLN A 82 13.95 -11.54 4.19
C GLN A 82 12.48 -11.30 4.53
N LEU A 83 12.18 -10.24 5.29
CA LEU A 83 10.80 -9.83 5.56
C LEU A 83 10.17 -9.22 4.31
N TRP A 84 10.93 -8.38 3.60
CA TRP A 84 10.50 -7.80 2.34
C TRP A 84 10.13 -8.87 1.31
N LYS A 85 10.85 -10.00 1.22
CA LYS A 85 10.54 -11.08 0.28
C LYS A 85 9.11 -11.62 0.43
N ILE A 86 8.55 -11.61 1.65
CA ILE A 86 7.16 -12.01 1.91
C ILE A 86 6.21 -10.97 1.30
N VAL A 87 6.48 -9.69 1.58
CA VAL A 87 5.69 -8.55 1.08
C VAL A 87 5.75 -8.47 -0.45
N GLU A 88 6.93 -8.66 -1.04
CA GLU A 88 7.16 -8.67 -2.49
C GLU A 88 6.38 -9.77 -3.19
N GLY A 89 6.24 -10.95 -2.58
CA GLY A 89 5.39 -12.02 -3.10
C GLY A 89 3.94 -11.56 -3.29
N GLY A 90 3.35 -10.97 -2.24
CA GLY A 90 2.00 -10.39 -2.31
C GLY A 90 1.90 -9.21 -3.28
N MET A 91 2.94 -8.38 -3.37
CA MET A 91 3.00 -7.26 -4.32
C MET A 91 2.89 -7.71 -5.76
N LYS A 92 3.59 -8.80 -6.12
CA LYS A 92 3.55 -9.37 -7.49
C LYS A 92 2.14 -9.87 -7.83
N GLU A 93 1.48 -10.55 -6.90
CA GLU A 93 0.09 -10.98 -7.08
C GLU A 93 -0.86 -9.79 -7.25
N ILE A 94 -0.76 -8.77 -6.39
CA ILE A 94 -1.61 -7.57 -6.47
C ILE A 94 -1.37 -6.82 -7.80
N SER A 95 -0.11 -6.67 -8.23
CA SER A 95 0.22 -6.03 -9.50
C SER A 95 -0.33 -6.82 -10.69
N GLU A 96 -0.28 -8.16 -10.62
CA GLU A 96 -0.89 -9.04 -11.62
C GLU A 96 -2.41 -8.84 -11.67
N PHE A 97 -3.08 -8.81 -10.53
CA PHE A 97 -4.53 -8.60 -10.45
C PHE A 97 -4.97 -7.20 -10.90
N GLU A 98 -4.15 -6.18 -10.69
CA GLU A 98 -4.40 -4.84 -11.20
C GLU A 98 -4.39 -4.82 -12.74
N LYS A 99 -3.42 -5.49 -13.35
CA LYS A 99 -3.24 -5.56 -14.81
C LYS A 99 -4.23 -6.53 -15.46
N ASN A 100 -4.49 -7.65 -14.79
CA ASN A 100 -5.29 -8.78 -15.24
C ASN A 100 -6.38 -9.11 -14.21
N PRO A 101 -7.40 -8.25 -14.07
CA PRO A 101 -8.48 -8.49 -13.11
C PRO A 101 -9.27 -9.76 -13.48
N PRO A 102 -9.65 -10.59 -12.49
CA PRO A 102 -10.41 -11.81 -12.76
C PRO A 102 -11.82 -11.48 -13.27
N ASP A 103 -12.37 -12.36 -14.11
CA ASP A 103 -13.77 -12.30 -14.51
C ASP A 103 -14.67 -12.68 -13.33
N LEU A 104 -15.48 -11.72 -12.89
CA LEU A 104 -16.46 -11.91 -11.82
C LEU A 104 -17.91 -11.81 -12.34
N SER A 105 -18.15 -11.82 -13.66
CA SER A 105 -19.47 -11.61 -14.27
C SER A 105 -20.54 -12.62 -13.81
N HIS A 106 -20.11 -13.80 -13.35
CA HIS A 106 -20.98 -14.85 -12.81
C HIS A 106 -21.27 -14.71 -11.31
N MET A 107 -20.64 -13.76 -10.63
CA MET A 107 -20.80 -13.55 -9.20
C MET A 107 -21.97 -12.61 -8.89
N ASP A 108 -22.82 -13.02 -7.95
CA ASP A 108 -23.78 -12.13 -7.29
C ASP A 108 -23.30 -11.86 -5.85
N HIS A 109 -22.67 -10.71 -5.62
CA HIS A 109 -22.10 -10.35 -4.31
C HIS A 109 -23.00 -9.34 -3.59
N PRO A 110 -23.37 -9.56 -2.31
CA PRO A 110 -24.41 -8.77 -1.63
C PRO A 110 -24.04 -7.30 -1.37
N ILE A 111 -22.74 -6.96 -1.38
CA ILE A 111 -22.25 -5.63 -0.97
C ILE A 111 -21.10 -5.06 -1.80
N HIS A 112 -20.54 -5.81 -2.75
CA HIS A 112 -19.34 -5.38 -3.48
C HIS A 112 -19.69 -5.22 -4.96
N PRO A 113 -19.27 -4.10 -5.60
CA PRO A 113 -19.57 -3.88 -7.00
C PRO A 113 -18.82 -4.90 -7.87
N ILE A 114 -19.54 -5.57 -8.77
CA ILE A 114 -18.97 -6.56 -9.67
C ILE A 114 -18.52 -5.89 -10.96
N ARG A 115 -17.31 -6.20 -11.44
CA ARG A 115 -16.85 -5.81 -12.77
C ARG A 115 -17.68 -6.59 -13.79
N LYS A 116 -18.50 -5.88 -14.57
CA LYS A 116 -19.30 -6.44 -15.67
C LYS A 116 -18.54 -6.42 -16.98
#